data_AF-A0A6I1GIJ7-F1
#
_entry.id   AF-A0A6I1GIJ7-F1
#
_cell.length_a   1.000
_cell.length_b   1.000
_cell.length_c   1.000
_cell.angle_alpha   90.00
_cell.angle_beta   90.00
_cell.angle_gamma   90.00
#
_symmetry.space_group_name_H-M   'P 1'
#
loop_
_entity.id
_entity.type
_entity.pdbx_description
1 polymer ?
#
loop_
_entity_poly.entity_id
_entity_poly.type
_entity_poly.pdbx_seq_one_letter_code
_entity_poly.pdbx_strand_id
1 'polypeptide(L)' 'MCETDLQMPNLGLRIKTQLVAHGYTQKDAAGVLGISEATLSNKITGKIKFRAEEIASLAYWLGVPSDGLLGLKPLEVA' A
#
# COMPACT_ATOMS: atom_id res chain seq x y z
N MET A 1 -12.31 22.91 -11.43
CA MET A 1 -11.56 21.63 -11.47
C MET A 1 -10.50 21.75 -10.39
N CYS A 2 -10.62 21.02 -9.28
CA CYS A 2 -9.70 21.19 -8.15
C CYS A 2 -8.28 20.75 -8.53
N GLU A 3 -7.34 21.55 -8.05
CA GLU A 3 -5.92 21.50 -8.32
C GLU A 3 -5.32 20.13 -8.03
N THR A 4 -4.47 19.70 -8.97
CA THR A 4 -3.59 18.56 -8.86
C THR A 4 -2.57 18.84 -7.76
N ASP A 5 -2.92 18.48 -6.53
CA ASP A 5 -2.02 18.46 -5.37
C ASP A 5 -0.80 17.58 -5.70
N LEU A 6 0.37 18.20 -5.61
CA LEU A 6 1.68 17.63 -5.93
C LEU A 6 2.00 16.40 -5.06
N GLN A 7 1.65 15.22 -5.59
CA GLN A 7 2.40 13.95 -5.58
C GLN A 7 3.14 13.59 -4.26
N MET A 8 2.42 13.38 -3.17
CA MET A 8 2.76 12.24 -2.30
C MET A 8 2.03 11.01 -2.87
N PRO A 9 2.73 9.96 -3.31
CA PRO A 9 2.04 8.75 -3.76
C PRO A 9 1.18 8.23 -2.60
N ASN A 10 -0.13 8.12 -2.83
CA ASN A 10 -1.02 7.55 -1.84
C ASN A 10 -0.63 6.09 -1.55
N LEU A 11 -1.05 5.57 -0.40
CA LEU A 11 -0.73 4.20 0.06
C LEU A 11 -0.95 3.14 -1.03
N GLY A 12 -2.03 3.26 -1.81
CA GLY A 12 -2.34 2.33 -2.90
C GLY A 12 -1.30 2.34 -4.03
N LEU A 13 -0.80 3.52 -4.41
CA LEU A 13 0.25 3.64 -5.43
C LEU A 13 1.59 3.08 -4.93
N ARG A 14 1.92 3.28 -3.65
CA ARG A 14 3.14 2.70 -3.05
C ARG A 14 3.06 1.18 -3.00
N ILE A 15 1.93 0.62 -2.57
CA ILE A 15 1.69 -0.83 -2.61
C ILE A 15 1.87 -1.35 -4.04
N LYS A 16 1.23 -0.74 -5.04
CA LYS A 16 1.40 -1.12 -6.45
C LYS A 16 2.87 -1.10 -6.90
N THR A 17 3.61 -0.07 -6.52
CA THR A 17 5.03 0.06 -6.87
C THR A 17 5.85 -1.08 -6.27
N GLN A 18 5.60 -1.43 -5.01
CA GLN A 18 6.27 -2.56 -4.36
C GLN A 18 5.87 -3.90 -4.98
N LEU A 19 4.60 -4.09 -5.35
CA LEU A 19 4.18 -5.31 -6.06
C LEU A 19 4.95 -5.49 -7.36
N VAL A 20 5.06 -4.44 -8.18
CA VAL A 20 5.82 -4.48 -9.43
C VAL A 20 7.30 -4.75 -9.17
N ALA A 21 7.90 -4.09 -8.18
CA ALA A 21 9.32 -4.27 -7.84
C ALA A 21 9.64 -5.71 -7.42
N HIS A 22 8.70 -6.40 -6.77
CA HIS A 22 8.85 -7.79 -6.32
C HIS A 22 8.31 -8.83 -7.32
N GLY A 23 7.73 -8.41 -8.45
CA GLY A 23 7.11 -9.32 -9.43
C GLY A 23 5.79 -9.94 -8.97
N TYR A 24 5.11 -9.33 -7.99
CA TYR A 24 3.83 -9.79 -7.47
C TYR A 24 2.64 -9.12 -8.14
N THR A 25 1.50 -9.82 -8.12
CA THR A 25 0.23 -9.32 -8.63
C THR A 25 -0.67 -8.81 -7.50
N GLN A 26 -1.75 -8.10 -7.86
CA GLN A 26 -2.80 -7.76 -6.90
C GLN A 26 -3.50 -9.00 -6.35
N LYS A 27 -3.60 -10.08 -7.14
CA LYS A 27 -4.18 -11.34 -6.69
C LYS A 27 -3.34 -11.97 -5.56
N ASP A 28 -2.01 -11.91 -5.67
CA ASP A 28 -1.11 -12.42 -4.62
C ASP A 28 -1.28 -11.63 -3.32
N ALA A 29 -1.27 -10.30 -3.42
CA ALA A 29 -1.49 -9.41 -2.28
C ALA A 29 -2.89 -9.62 -1.64
N ALA A 30 -3.91 -9.87 -2.46
CA ALA A 30 -5.25 -10.16 -1.97
C ALA A 30 -5.30 -11.52 -1.24
N GLY A 31 -4.56 -12.52 -1.73
CA GLY A 31 -4.38 -13.81 -1.09
C GLY A 31 -3.75 -13.69 0.30
N VAL A 32 -2.71 -12.87 0.45
CA VAL A 32 -2.08 -12.59 1.75
C VAL A 32 -3.05 -11.95 2.75
N LEU A 33 -3.94 -11.09 2.26
CA LEU A 33 -4.94 -10.43 3.10
C LEU A 33 -6.21 -11.25 3.33
N GLY A 34 -6.37 -12.39 2.66
CA GLY A 34 -7.60 -13.19 2.70
C GLY A 34 -8.82 -12.44 2.15
N ILE A 35 -8.63 -11.49 1.23
CA ILE A 35 -9.71 -10.71 0.61
C ILE A 35 -9.81 -11.00 -0.89
N SER A 36 -10.91 -10.58 -1.51
CA SER A 36 -11.03 -10.66 -2.97
C SER A 36 -10.11 -9.65 -3.66
N GLU A 37 -9.65 -9.98 -4.88
CA GLU A 37 -8.87 -9.07 -5.72
C GLU A 37 -9.63 -7.76 -6.00
N ALA A 38 -10.95 -7.83 -6.18
CA ALA A 38 -11.80 -6.65 -6.35
C ALA A 38 -11.80 -5.74 -5.11
N THR A 39 -11.84 -6.33 -3.90
CA THR A 39 -11.72 -5.58 -2.64
C THR A 39 -10.38 -4.89 -2.54
N LEU A 40 -9.28 -5.59 -2.90
CA LEU A 40 -7.96 -4.99 -2.90
C LEU A 40 -7.87 -3.84 -3.92
N SER A 41 -8.39 -4.01 -5.13
CA SER A 41 -8.43 -2.96 -6.15
C SER A 41 -9.18 -1.72 -5.68
N ASN A 42 -10.33 -1.90 -5.01
CA ASN A 42 -11.07 -0.80 -4.39
C ASN A 42 -10.26 -0.10 -3.28
N LYS A 43 -9.45 -0.85 -2.52
CA LYS A 43 -8.54 -0.26 -1.52
C LYS A 43 -7.39 0.52 -2.16
N ILE A 44 -6.75 -0.05 -3.18
CA ILE A 44 -5.64 0.58 -3.90
C ILE A 44 -6.08 1.86 -4.63
N THR A 45 -7.30 1.88 -5.16
CA THR A 45 -7.88 3.08 -5.80
C THR A 45 -8.41 4.12 -4.80
N GLY A 46 -8.36 3.82 -3.49
CA GLY A 46 -8.78 4.74 -2.43
C GLY A 46 -10.29 4.78 -2.16
N LYS A 47 -11.09 3.93 -2.83
CA LYS A 47 -12.54 3.82 -2.56
C LYS A 47 -12.83 3.22 -1.20
N ILE A 48 -11.95 2.34 -0.72
CA ILE A 48 -12.03 1.70 0.60
C ILE A 48 -10.71 1.94 1.33
N LYS A 49 -10.75 2.21 2.63
CA LYS A 49 -9.53 2.37 3.42
C LYS A 49 -8.86 1.03 3.72
N PHE A 50 -7.53 1.04 3.81
CA PHE A 50 -6.79 -0.06 4.42
C PHE A 50 -6.92 0.00 5.95
N ARG A 51 -7.04 -1.15 6.58
CA ARG A 51 -6.90 -1.30 8.03
C ARG A 51 -5.41 -1.36 8.39
N ALA A 52 -5.07 -1.02 9.64
CA ALA A 52 -3.70 -1.03 10.10
C ALA A 52 -3.08 -2.44 10.00
N GLU A 53 -3.85 -3.47 10.37
CA GLU A 53 -3.44 -4.87 10.27
C GLU A 53 -3.14 -5.29 8.82
N GLU A 54 -3.92 -4.82 7.84
CA GLU A 54 -3.69 -5.12 6.42
C GLU A 54 -2.38 -4.48 5.93
N ILE A 55 -2.09 -3.25 6.39
CA ILE A 55 -0.85 -2.55 6.03
C ILE A 55 0.34 -3.28 6.63
N ALA A 56 0.25 -3.70 7.89
CA ALA A 56 1.30 -4.45 8.56
C ALA A 56 1.55 -5.81 7.88
N SER A 57 0.50 -6.54 7.51
CA SER A 57 0.63 -7.81 6.79
C SER A 57 1.27 -7.64 5.41
N LEU A 58 0.88 -6.62 4.66
CA LEU A 58 1.51 -6.31 3.36
C LEU A 58 2.96 -5.87 3.51
N ALA A 59 3.27 -5.02 4.50
CA ALA A 59 4.63 -4.58 4.78
C ALA A 59 5.54 -5.77 5.11
N TYR A 60 5.08 -6.65 6.01
CA TYR A 60 5.79 -7.87 6.38
C TYR A 60 6.02 -8.78 5.17
N TRP A 61 4.98 -9.04 4.37
CA TRP A 61 5.07 -9.91 3.20
C TRP A 61 5.97 -9.34 2.09
N LEU A 62 5.93 -8.02 1.88
CA LEU A 62 6.80 -7.32 0.92
C LEU A 62 8.24 -7.15 1.45
N GLY A 63 8.50 -7.41 2.74
CA GLY A 63 9.81 -7.20 3.35
C GLY A 63 10.21 -5.72 3.45
N VAL A 64 9.23 -4.81 3.57
CA VAL A 64 9.45 -3.36 3.68
C VAL A 64 8.90 -2.82 5.01
N PRO A 65 9.46 -1.74 5.58
CA PRO A 65 8.88 -1.12 6.77
C PRO A 65 7.52 -0.49 6.45
N SER A 66 6.58 -0.62 7.39
CA SER A 66 5.23 -0.03 7.28
C SER A 66 5.27 1.49 7.06
N ASP A 67 6.22 2.19 7.68
CA ASP A 67 6.48 3.62 7.48
C ASP A 67 6.76 3.96 6.02
N GLY A 68 7.46 3.08 5.29
CA GLY A 68 7.73 3.25 3.86
C GLY A 68 6.46 3.17 3.00
N LEU A 69 5.51 2.32 3.38
CA LEU A 69 4.19 2.25 2.72
C LEU A 69 3.34 3.48 3.06
N LEU A 70 3.39 3.93 4.31
CA LEU A 70 2.69 5.14 4.78
C LEU A 70 3.36 6.43 4.29
N GLY A 71 4.61 6.36 3.83
CA GLY A 71 5.41 7.51 3.40
C GLY A 71 5.79 8.43 4.54
N LEU A 72 5.84 7.87 5.73
CA LEU A 72 6.43 8.53 6.88
C LEU A 72 7.94 8.50 6.65
N LYS A 73 8.59 9.65 6.86
CA LYS A 73 10.05 9.67 6.95
C LYS A 73 10.44 8.91 8.22
N PRO A 74 11.58 8.19 8.22
CA PRO A 74 12.12 7.60 9.45
C PRO A 74 12.18 8.68 10.53
N LEU A 75 11.77 8.35 11.75
CA LEU A 75 11.91 9.26 12.88
C LEU A 75 13.41 9.53 13.11
N GLU A 76 13.86 10.77 12.88
CA GLU A 76 15.17 11.22 13.34
C GLU A 76 15.11 11.35 14.86
N VAL A 77 15.71 10.38 15.56
CA VAL A 77 15.94 10.49 17.00
C VAL A 77 17.28 11.21 17.18
N ALA A 78 17.21 12.46 17.64
CA ALA A 78 18.37 13.28 18.02
C ALA A 78 18.91 12.89 19.40
#